data_AF-A0A525HFK9-F1
#
_entry.id   AF-A0A525HFK9-F1
#
_cell.length_a   1.000
_cell.length_b   1.000
_cell.length_c   1.000
_cell.angle_alpha   90.00
_cell.angle_beta   90.00
_cell.angle_gamma   90.00
#
_symmetry.space_group_name_H-M   'P 1'
#
loop_
_entity.id
_entity.type
_entity.pdbx_description
1 polymer ?
#
loop_
_entity_poly.entity_id
_entity_poly.type
_entity_poly.pdbx_seq_one_letter_code
_entity_poly.pdbx_strand_id
1 'polypeptide(L)'
;MRYILSAAGAASLALASAPAAAAPSDFTMCDGYPAPTKKVDGMSKGTWLWGLASRSEDIRRNQKTFGATAITACDAALADPLLLPQYWLRHAHLLQAKATHQVDAGDADGALKSLAASDALAPAGDVFFERSVILGNRALRAMAYFKQGKKDAALAELDAVDKERPYAGILRDLTLEIRLANEDDHERQRRLIRENARLAPGDLNRLFWLAMFYSDFRTAADIGQEVSFDLPRGRGDWQIVGFADRKYDAIEKRAAVAGARAYALAATGADEASRAAIAEAEADLVEVMAPLPPLAAGEKYKKSQIADHDSRMHAGQSAQAKLDRWKAMIALRGRIGTLTMTTLRPAVDLRQMESAIALPDLLAHVRIDTPADAQTRDAVVKMVGAQIDASMAKENKLTVAELVDLLPRPETQPMVPAFQGTGDGYFLSDMNGFYTKREPGSDYLNIRYGGYVANRATIEELVLLAAAQQTRKAGKDAFLIDSRLFVERTLTTYGMYGINYGTSNNGYEARVRILPVTERALPSGFEHSRWRLIRVADVEASLGGIYRRETAKH
;
A
#
# COMPACT_ATOMS: atom_id res chain seq x y z
N MET A 1 91.98 8.72 -2.35
CA MET A 1 91.14 9.38 -1.32
C MET A 1 89.69 9.07 -1.67
N ARG A 2 89.07 8.10 -0.97
CA ARG A 2 87.72 7.58 -1.23
C ARG A 2 86.73 8.35 -0.36
N TYR A 3 85.69 8.95 -0.94
CA TYR A 3 84.53 9.46 -0.21
C TYR A 3 83.31 8.60 -0.55
N ILE A 4 82.73 8.01 0.49
CA ILE A 4 81.47 7.26 0.49
C ILE A 4 80.38 8.27 0.86
N LEU A 5 79.37 8.44 0.00
CA LEU A 5 78.16 9.22 0.26
C LEU A 5 77.03 8.25 0.61
N SER A 6 76.65 8.24 1.88
CA SER A 6 75.52 7.48 2.41
C SER A 6 74.21 8.25 2.21
N ALA A 7 73.25 7.66 1.50
CA ALA A 7 71.88 8.17 1.40
C ALA A 7 71.06 7.67 2.59
N ALA A 8 70.60 8.58 3.45
CA ALA A 8 69.67 8.28 4.54
C ALA A 8 68.23 8.37 4.02
N GLY A 9 67.52 7.24 3.99
CA GLY A 9 66.09 7.19 3.72
C GLY A 9 65.29 7.62 4.96
N ALA A 10 64.49 8.69 4.82
CA ALA A 10 63.53 9.09 5.84
C ALA A 10 62.27 8.23 5.72
N ALA A 11 62.05 7.35 6.70
CA ALA A 11 60.79 6.63 6.87
C ALA A 11 59.76 7.56 7.51
N SER A 12 58.80 8.04 6.71
CA SER A 12 57.62 8.74 7.22
C SER A 12 56.69 7.75 7.91
N LEU A 13 56.73 7.71 9.25
CA LEU A 13 55.69 7.08 10.07
C LEU A 13 54.39 7.87 9.91
N ALA A 14 53.51 7.41 9.01
CA ALA A 14 52.13 7.87 8.96
C ALA A 14 51.42 7.40 10.24
N LEU A 15 51.27 8.30 11.21
CA LEU A 15 50.34 8.12 12.31
C LEU A 15 48.93 8.06 11.70
N ALA A 16 48.40 6.84 11.54
CA ALA A 16 47.03 6.64 11.13
C ALA A 16 46.12 7.18 12.24
N SER A 17 45.56 8.37 12.02
CA SER A 17 44.48 8.92 12.84
C SER A 17 43.38 7.87 12.91
N ALA A 18 42.96 7.49 14.13
CA ALA A 18 41.78 6.66 14.27
C ALA A 18 40.61 7.34 13.53
N PRO A 19 39.80 6.58 12.78
CA PRO A 19 38.63 7.15 12.11
C PRO A 19 37.77 7.85 13.16
N ALA A 20 37.37 9.08 12.87
CA ALA A 20 36.48 9.83 13.74
C ALA A 20 35.16 9.07 13.88
N ALA A 21 34.64 8.97 15.10
CA ALA A 21 33.30 8.41 15.32
C ALA A 21 32.26 9.26 14.57
N ALA A 22 31.26 8.60 13.99
CA ALA A 22 30.18 9.27 13.30
C ALA A 22 29.32 10.06 14.29
N ALA A 23 28.72 11.16 13.83
CA ALA A 23 27.72 11.84 14.63
C ALA A 23 26.47 10.96 14.72
N PRO A 24 25.71 10.97 15.83
CA PRO A 24 24.46 10.24 15.92
C PRO A 24 23.45 10.59 14.80
N SER A 25 23.54 11.83 14.31
CA SER A 25 22.74 12.32 13.19
C SER A 25 23.07 11.63 11.87
N ASP A 26 24.28 11.13 11.68
CA ASP A 26 24.70 10.48 10.42
C ASP A 26 23.95 9.17 10.20
N PHE A 27 23.70 8.42 11.27
CA PHE A 27 22.84 7.24 11.22
C PHE A 27 21.39 7.60 10.84
N THR A 28 20.83 8.63 11.49
CA THR A 28 19.45 9.05 11.19
C THR A 28 19.31 9.63 9.78
N MET A 29 20.30 10.37 9.29
CA MET A 29 20.32 10.90 7.92
C MET A 29 20.51 9.78 6.89
N CYS A 30 21.34 8.78 7.20
CA CYS A 30 21.56 7.65 6.31
C CYS A 30 20.28 6.80 6.18
N ASP A 31 19.77 6.25 7.28
CA ASP A 31 18.75 5.20 7.19
C ASP A 31 17.52 5.38 8.07
N GLY A 32 17.46 6.49 8.81
CA GLY A 32 16.34 6.88 9.66
C GLY A 32 16.37 6.26 11.06
N TYR A 33 17.34 5.41 11.38
CA TYR A 33 17.42 4.76 12.70
C TYR A 33 18.41 5.46 13.63
N PRO A 34 18.22 5.37 14.96
CA PRO A 34 19.20 5.81 15.94
C PRO A 34 20.58 5.16 15.76
N ALA A 35 21.61 5.84 16.25
CA ALA A 35 22.97 5.29 16.31
C ALA A 35 23.02 4.01 17.19
N PRO A 36 23.84 3.01 16.82
CA PRO A 36 24.07 1.85 17.66
C PRO A 36 24.74 2.25 18.98
N THR A 37 24.61 1.39 19.97
CA THR A 37 25.34 1.49 21.25
C THR A 37 26.11 0.19 21.47
N LYS A 38 26.85 0.09 22.59
CA LYS A 38 27.53 -1.16 22.97
C LYS A 38 26.59 -2.35 23.19
N LYS A 39 25.28 -2.10 23.39
CA LYS A 39 24.29 -3.15 23.73
C LYS A 39 23.27 -3.42 22.63
N VAL A 40 22.97 -2.42 21.80
CA VAL A 40 21.91 -2.51 20.79
C VAL A 40 22.38 -1.95 19.46
N ASP A 41 21.85 -2.51 18.38
CA ASP A 41 22.15 -2.08 17.01
C ASP A 41 21.40 -0.81 16.59
N GLY A 42 20.46 -0.33 17.41
CA GLY A 42 19.62 0.84 17.12
C GLY A 42 18.49 0.56 16.12
N MET A 43 18.25 -0.71 15.75
CA MET A 43 17.33 -1.06 14.66
C MET A 43 16.42 -2.24 14.96
N SER A 44 16.97 -3.36 15.44
CA SER A 44 16.22 -4.57 15.77
C SER A 44 16.03 -4.76 17.27
N LYS A 45 16.92 -4.19 18.10
CA LYS A 45 16.90 -4.33 19.56
C LYS A 45 16.78 -2.98 20.26
N GLY A 46 15.88 -2.96 21.24
CA GLY A 46 15.69 -1.87 22.19
C GLY A 46 16.33 -2.15 23.54
N THR A 47 16.64 -1.11 24.30
CA THR A 47 17.04 -1.24 25.71
C THR A 47 15.82 -1.51 26.60
N TRP A 48 15.93 -2.48 27.51
CA TRP A 48 14.87 -2.87 28.45
C TRP A 48 15.39 -2.86 29.89
N LEU A 49 14.48 -2.74 30.87
CA LEU A 49 14.80 -2.63 32.32
C LEU A 49 15.84 -1.54 32.62
N TRP A 50 15.54 -0.28 32.31
CA TRP A 50 16.44 0.87 32.54
C TRP A 50 17.84 0.69 31.94
N GLY A 51 17.94 -0.02 30.81
CA GLY A 51 19.21 -0.23 30.09
C GLY A 51 20.03 -1.43 30.56
N LEU A 52 19.48 -2.28 31.44
CA LEU A 52 20.17 -3.48 31.93
C LEU A 52 20.09 -4.65 30.93
N ALA A 53 19.05 -4.73 30.10
CA ALA A 53 18.84 -5.79 29.12
C ALA A 53 18.53 -5.22 27.72
N SER A 54 18.50 -6.09 26.70
CA SER A 54 17.97 -5.76 25.38
C SER A 54 16.90 -6.77 24.96
N ARG A 55 15.93 -6.32 24.17
CA ARG A 55 14.88 -7.16 23.57
C ARG A 55 14.54 -6.66 22.18
N SER A 56 13.90 -7.49 21.35
CA SER A 56 13.37 -7.01 20.07
C SER A 56 12.35 -5.90 20.30
N GLU A 57 12.44 -4.85 19.49
CA GLU A 57 11.58 -3.67 19.60
C GLU A 57 11.15 -3.19 18.22
N ASP A 58 9.93 -2.66 18.11
CA ASP A 58 9.47 -1.97 16.91
C ASP A 58 10.09 -0.56 16.82
N ILE A 59 11.36 -0.49 16.40
CA ILE A 59 12.03 0.79 16.15
C ILE A 59 11.67 1.24 14.74
N ARG A 60 11.02 2.39 14.59
CA ARG A 60 10.61 2.93 13.29
C ARG A 60 11.64 3.93 12.77
N ARG A 61 11.71 4.05 11.44
CA ARG A 61 12.55 5.03 10.77
C ARG A 61 12.00 6.43 11.03
N ASN A 62 12.88 7.36 11.37
CA ASN A 62 12.59 8.79 11.34
C ASN A 62 12.75 9.34 9.92
N GLN A 63 12.31 10.59 9.73
CA GLN A 63 12.37 11.28 8.44
C GLN A 63 13.80 11.33 7.89
N LYS A 64 13.95 11.04 6.59
CA LYS A 64 15.24 10.95 5.91
C LYS A 64 15.53 12.20 5.09
N THR A 65 16.80 12.57 5.03
CA THR A 65 17.33 13.45 4.00
C THR A 65 17.83 12.58 2.85
N PHE A 66 17.64 13.02 1.60
CA PHE A 66 18.06 12.28 0.40
C PHE A 66 19.18 13.04 -0.34
N GLY A 67 19.89 12.32 -1.21
CA GLY A 67 20.95 12.87 -2.06
C GLY A 67 22.37 12.76 -1.48
N ALA A 68 23.31 13.53 -2.04
CA ALA A 68 24.75 13.40 -1.79
C ALA A 68 25.16 13.52 -0.32
N THR A 69 24.54 14.44 0.44
CA THR A 69 24.79 14.59 1.88
C THR A 69 24.47 13.30 2.64
N ALA A 70 23.40 12.60 2.26
CA ALA A 70 23.01 11.36 2.91
C ALA A 70 23.95 10.19 2.56
N ILE A 71 24.56 10.19 1.35
CA ILE A 71 25.61 9.23 0.98
C ILE A 71 26.83 9.41 1.90
N THR A 72 27.28 10.65 2.13
CA THR A 72 28.39 10.94 3.05
C THR A 72 28.06 10.55 4.49
N ALA A 73 26.83 10.80 4.94
CA ALA A 73 26.36 10.34 6.25
C ALA A 73 26.39 8.81 6.37
N CYS A 74 26.00 8.08 5.33
CA CYS A 74 26.13 6.63 5.30
C CYS A 74 27.59 6.16 5.35
N ASP A 75 28.51 6.83 4.66
CA ASP A 75 29.93 6.50 4.70
C ASP A 75 30.52 6.69 6.11
N ALA A 76 30.15 7.78 6.79
CA ALA A 76 30.53 8.02 8.18
C ALA A 76 29.95 6.93 9.10
N ALA A 77 28.64 6.64 8.99
CA ALA A 77 27.96 5.63 9.80
C ALA A 77 28.55 4.21 9.61
N LEU A 78 28.94 3.86 8.37
CA LEU A 78 29.58 2.56 8.06
C LEU A 78 31.01 2.45 8.60
N ALA A 79 31.69 3.58 8.83
CA ALA A 79 33.04 3.63 9.40
C ALA A 79 33.05 3.71 10.94
N ASP A 80 31.88 3.82 11.58
CA ASP A 80 31.78 4.06 13.02
C ASP A 80 32.20 2.83 13.85
N PRO A 81 33.07 2.98 14.88
CA PRO A 81 33.56 1.87 15.69
C PRO A 81 32.50 1.22 16.61
N LEU A 82 31.35 1.86 16.84
CA LEU A 82 30.19 1.28 17.56
C LEU A 82 29.33 0.40 16.65
N LEU A 83 29.58 0.40 15.35
CA LEU A 83 28.99 -0.56 14.43
C LEU A 83 29.75 -1.89 14.56
N LEU A 84 29.51 -2.59 15.68
CA LEU A 84 30.24 -3.81 16.05
C LEU A 84 29.98 -4.95 15.06
N PRO A 85 30.91 -5.92 14.88
CA PRO A 85 30.76 -7.01 13.91
C PRO A 85 29.47 -7.84 14.08
N GLN A 86 29.01 -8.04 15.32
CA GLN A 86 27.74 -8.74 15.59
C GLN A 86 26.49 -7.97 15.13
N TYR A 87 26.62 -6.68 14.80
CA TYR A 87 25.57 -5.86 14.19
C TYR A 87 25.65 -5.93 12.66
N TRP A 88 25.94 -7.11 12.10
CA TRP A 88 26.02 -7.35 10.65
C TRP A 88 24.72 -6.95 9.93
N LEU A 89 23.54 -7.18 10.55
CA LEU A 89 22.25 -6.78 9.98
C LEU A 89 22.14 -5.25 9.84
N ARG A 90 22.68 -4.51 10.82
CA ARG A 90 22.75 -3.05 10.80
C ARG A 90 23.69 -2.56 9.68
N HIS A 91 24.86 -3.19 9.53
CA HIS A 91 25.77 -2.89 8.41
C HIS A 91 25.10 -3.10 7.05
N ALA A 92 24.42 -4.24 6.87
CA ALA A 92 23.74 -4.56 5.62
C ALA A 92 22.64 -3.53 5.30
N HIS A 93 21.88 -3.11 6.31
CA HIS A 93 20.84 -2.10 6.13
C HIS A 93 21.42 -0.70 5.84
N LEU A 94 22.53 -0.30 6.45
CA LEU A 94 23.21 0.97 6.12
C LEU A 94 23.70 0.98 4.67
N LEU A 95 24.22 -0.14 4.16
CA LEU A 95 24.58 -0.30 2.75
C LEU A 95 23.37 -0.25 1.81
N GLN A 96 22.24 -0.85 2.20
CA GLN A 96 20.97 -0.73 1.48
C GLN A 96 20.49 0.74 1.43
N ALA A 97 20.59 1.46 2.54
CA ALA A 97 20.22 2.86 2.62
C ALA A 97 21.15 3.74 1.75
N LYS A 98 22.46 3.49 1.79
CA LYS A 98 23.43 4.12 0.89
C LYS A 98 23.06 3.90 -0.58
N ALA A 99 22.72 2.66 -0.96
CA ALA A 99 22.28 2.35 -2.31
C ALA A 99 21.01 3.11 -2.70
N THR A 100 20.07 3.31 -1.77
CA THR A 100 18.87 4.10 -1.99
C THR A 100 19.21 5.55 -2.36
N HIS A 101 20.13 6.17 -1.61
CA HIS A 101 20.61 7.53 -1.90
C HIS A 101 21.40 7.62 -3.20
N GLN A 102 22.14 6.57 -3.57
CA GLN A 102 22.84 6.49 -4.85
C GLN A 102 21.88 6.37 -6.03
N VAL A 103 20.79 5.58 -5.90
CA VAL A 103 19.71 5.53 -6.90
C VAL A 103 19.07 6.90 -7.09
N ASP A 104 18.79 7.60 -5.99
CA ASP A 104 18.28 8.98 -6.00
C ASP A 104 19.22 9.94 -6.76
N ALA A 105 20.51 9.89 -6.42
CA ALA A 105 21.56 10.69 -7.04
C ALA A 105 21.92 10.29 -8.48
N GLY A 106 21.31 9.23 -9.03
CA GLY A 106 21.61 8.72 -10.38
C GLY A 106 22.90 7.88 -10.48
N ASP A 107 23.55 7.57 -9.36
CA ASP A 107 24.73 6.70 -9.28
C ASP A 107 24.31 5.22 -9.26
N ALA A 108 23.82 4.73 -10.41
CA ALA A 108 23.34 3.35 -10.54
C ALA A 108 24.45 2.32 -10.27
N ASP A 109 25.68 2.55 -10.75
CA ASP A 109 26.79 1.61 -10.55
C ASP A 109 27.24 1.56 -9.09
N GLY A 110 27.30 2.71 -8.41
CA GLY A 110 27.59 2.76 -6.99
C GLY A 110 26.50 2.08 -6.16
N ALA A 111 25.22 2.27 -6.52
CA ALA A 111 24.12 1.56 -5.88
C ALA A 111 24.28 0.04 -6.01
N LEU A 112 24.53 -0.48 -7.22
CA LEU A 112 24.74 -1.91 -7.45
C LEU A 112 25.90 -2.48 -6.61
N LYS A 113 27.01 -1.74 -6.44
CA LYS A 113 28.14 -2.13 -5.58
C LYS A 113 27.74 -2.18 -4.10
N SER A 114 27.06 -1.16 -3.60
CA SER A 114 26.57 -1.11 -2.22
C SER A 114 25.60 -2.26 -1.91
N LEU A 115 24.72 -2.58 -2.86
CA LEU A 115 23.78 -3.70 -2.73
C LEU A 115 24.49 -5.05 -2.72
N ALA A 116 25.48 -5.27 -3.58
CA ALA A 116 26.29 -6.48 -3.55
C ALA A 116 27.06 -6.65 -2.23
N ALA A 117 27.59 -5.55 -1.67
CA ALA A 117 28.24 -5.56 -0.36
C ALA A 117 27.25 -5.85 0.78
N SER A 118 26.02 -5.34 0.68
CA SER A 118 24.94 -5.64 1.63
C SER A 118 24.57 -7.13 1.60
N ASP A 119 24.42 -7.71 0.40
CA ASP A 119 24.09 -9.13 0.21
C ASP A 119 25.18 -10.05 0.81
N ALA A 120 26.45 -9.65 0.72
CA ALA A 120 27.59 -10.43 1.22
C ALA A 120 27.71 -10.50 2.76
N LEU A 121 26.93 -9.72 3.51
CA LEU A 121 26.96 -9.70 4.98
C LEU A 121 26.04 -10.74 5.62
N ALA A 122 25.21 -11.43 4.82
CA ALA A 122 24.29 -12.44 5.31
C ALA A 122 25.05 -13.62 5.96
N PRO A 123 24.69 -14.04 7.19
CA PRO A 123 25.02 -15.37 7.66
C PRO A 123 24.40 -16.41 6.72
N ALA A 124 25.16 -17.46 6.39
CA ALA A 124 24.67 -18.52 5.53
C ALA A 124 23.40 -19.18 6.10
N GLY A 125 22.30 -19.16 5.34
CA GLY A 125 21.03 -19.78 5.71
C GLY A 125 20.13 -18.94 6.61
N ASP A 126 20.41 -17.64 6.81
CA ASP A 126 19.48 -16.74 7.51
C ASP A 126 18.27 -16.39 6.62
N VAL A 127 17.21 -17.21 6.75
CA VAL A 127 15.96 -17.06 6.01
C VAL A 127 15.28 -15.70 6.25
N PHE A 128 15.47 -15.06 7.41
CA PHE A 128 14.83 -13.77 7.69
C PHE A 128 15.55 -12.63 6.99
N PHE A 129 16.88 -12.71 6.87
CA PHE A 129 17.64 -11.78 6.05
C PHE A 129 17.27 -11.90 4.56
N GLU A 130 17.21 -13.14 4.05
CA GLU A 130 16.80 -13.44 2.67
C GLU A 130 15.40 -12.92 2.35
N ARG A 131 14.47 -13.00 3.31
CA ARG A 131 13.07 -12.56 3.17
C ARG A 131 12.81 -11.10 3.56
N SER A 132 13.85 -10.35 3.92
CA SER A 132 13.76 -8.91 4.26
C SER A 132 14.75 -8.07 3.46
N VAL A 133 15.97 -7.90 3.96
CA VAL A 133 16.98 -6.99 3.37
C VAL A 133 17.32 -7.37 1.93
N ILE A 134 17.50 -8.67 1.63
CA ILE A 134 17.79 -9.11 0.25
C ILE A 134 16.66 -8.72 -0.71
N LEU A 135 15.39 -8.84 -0.30
CA LEU A 135 14.26 -8.44 -1.15
C LEU A 135 14.24 -6.94 -1.41
N GLY A 136 14.56 -6.13 -0.39
CA GLY A 136 14.77 -4.69 -0.58
C GLY A 136 15.94 -4.40 -1.51
N ASN A 137 17.03 -5.16 -1.42
CA ASN A 137 18.18 -5.01 -2.30
C ASN A 137 17.86 -5.38 -3.75
N ARG A 138 17.04 -6.40 -3.99
CA ARG A 138 16.54 -6.74 -5.33
C ARG A 138 15.68 -5.63 -5.93
N ALA A 139 14.76 -5.07 -5.15
CA ALA A 139 13.94 -3.94 -5.60
C ALA A 139 14.79 -2.71 -5.97
N LEU A 140 15.82 -2.40 -5.17
CA LEU A 140 16.77 -1.32 -5.48
C LEU A 140 17.67 -1.65 -6.69
N ARG A 141 18.09 -2.90 -6.86
CA ARG A 141 18.78 -3.36 -8.09
C ARG A 141 17.91 -3.13 -9.32
N ALA A 142 16.62 -3.44 -9.24
CA ALA A 142 15.69 -3.18 -10.34
C ALA A 142 15.64 -1.69 -10.71
N MET A 143 15.53 -0.80 -9.72
CA MET A 143 15.57 0.65 -9.93
C MET A 143 16.87 1.11 -10.60
N ALA A 144 18.02 0.60 -10.15
CA ALA A 144 19.32 0.89 -10.76
C ALA A 144 19.39 0.36 -12.21
N TYR A 145 18.87 -0.84 -12.48
CA TYR A 145 18.82 -1.41 -13.83
C TYR A 145 17.91 -0.65 -14.77
N PHE A 146 16.74 -0.17 -14.32
CA PHE A 146 15.89 0.73 -15.12
C PHE A 146 16.62 2.01 -15.51
N LYS A 147 17.34 2.65 -14.57
CA LYS A 147 18.17 3.83 -14.84
C LYS A 147 19.29 3.57 -15.86
N GLN A 148 19.75 2.32 -15.96
CA GLN A 148 20.74 1.87 -16.96
C GLN A 148 20.12 1.40 -18.28
N GLY A 149 18.79 1.47 -18.45
CA GLY A 149 18.09 0.95 -19.63
C GLY A 149 18.03 -0.60 -19.71
N LYS A 150 18.37 -1.31 -18.62
CA LYS A 150 18.40 -2.78 -18.56
C LYS A 150 17.05 -3.34 -18.09
N LYS A 151 15.99 -3.11 -18.87
CA LYS A 151 14.59 -3.46 -18.51
C LYS A 151 14.42 -4.93 -18.11
N ASP A 152 14.97 -5.87 -18.88
CA ASP A 152 14.79 -7.30 -18.59
C ASP A 152 15.46 -7.73 -17.28
N ALA A 153 16.65 -7.20 -16.98
CA ALA A 153 17.33 -7.45 -15.72
C ALA A 153 16.56 -6.86 -14.53
N ALA A 154 15.97 -5.67 -14.71
CA ALA A 154 15.13 -5.05 -13.69
C ALA A 154 13.87 -5.89 -13.39
N LEU A 155 13.17 -6.32 -14.44
CA LEU A 155 11.97 -7.16 -14.30
C LEU A 155 12.29 -8.49 -13.62
N ALA A 156 13.42 -9.13 -13.96
CA ALA A 156 13.83 -10.39 -13.32
C ALA A 156 14.06 -10.24 -11.81
N GLU A 157 14.58 -9.09 -11.35
CA GLU A 157 14.74 -8.84 -9.91
C GLU A 157 13.39 -8.66 -9.20
N LEU A 158 12.45 -7.93 -9.82
CA LEU A 158 11.11 -7.74 -9.25
C LEU A 158 10.31 -9.04 -9.22
N ASP A 159 10.44 -9.88 -10.26
CA ASP A 159 9.81 -11.20 -10.30
C ASP A 159 10.37 -12.13 -9.22
N ALA A 160 11.67 -12.01 -8.91
CA ALA A 160 12.27 -12.74 -7.79
C ALA A 160 11.72 -12.28 -6.42
N VAL A 161 11.46 -10.98 -6.24
CA VAL A 161 10.79 -10.47 -5.03
C VAL A 161 9.38 -11.05 -4.89
N ASP A 162 8.61 -10.98 -5.97
CA ASP A 162 7.23 -11.47 -6.02
C ASP A 162 7.13 -12.97 -5.76
N LYS A 163 8.10 -13.75 -6.27
CA LYS A 163 8.16 -15.20 -6.06
C LYS A 163 8.48 -15.58 -4.62
N GLU A 164 9.36 -14.83 -3.95
CA GLU A 164 9.79 -15.15 -2.58
C GLU A 164 8.68 -14.90 -1.55
N ARG A 165 7.91 -13.82 -1.73
CA ARG A 165 6.84 -13.41 -0.80
C ARG A 165 5.55 -13.04 -1.55
N PRO A 166 4.90 -14.00 -2.22
CA PRO A 166 3.76 -13.72 -3.09
C PRO A 166 2.53 -13.18 -2.34
N TYR A 167 2.48 -13.36 -1.02
CA TYR A 167 1.37 -12.97 -0.16
C TYR A 167 1.68 -11.76 0.75
N ALA A 168 2.87 -11.16 0.64
CA ALA A 168 3.19 -9.92 1.34
C ALA A 168 2.71 -8.73 0.51
N GLY A 169 1.55 -8.17 0.86
CA GLY A 169 0.91 -7.07 0.13
C GLY A 169 1.84 -5.86 -0.09
N ILE A 170 2.62 -5.47 0.91
CA ILE A 170 3.58 -4.37 0.82
C ILE A 170 4.67 -4.59 -0.23
N LEU A 171 5.12 -5.84 -0.40
CA LEU A 171 6.12 -6.17 -1.41
C LEU A 171 5.50 -6.21 -2.80
N ARG A 172 4.25 -6.67 -2.90
CA ARG A 172 3.49 -6.61 -4.15
C ARG A 172 3.23 -5.17 -4.57
N ASP A 173 2.89 -4.29 -3.62
CA ASP A 173 2.75 -2.86 -3.85
C ASP A 173 4.10 -2.24 -4.27
N LEU A 174 5.21 -2.56 -3.57
CA LEU A 174 6.56 -2.12 -3.94
C LEU A 174 6.92 -2.48 -5.39
N THR A 175 6.76 -3.75 -5.78
CA THR A 175 7.14 -4.19 -7.11
C THR A 175 6.15 -3.69 -8.18
N LEU A 176 4.88 -3.47 -7.85
CA LEU A 176 3.90 -2.81 -8.72
C LEU A 176 4.32 -1.36 -9.01
N GLU A 177 4.56 -0.55 -7.98
CA GLU A 177 4.87 0.87 -8.15
C GLU A 177 6.19 1.08 -8.92
N ILE A 178 7.21 0.24 -8.70
CA ILE A 178 8.43 0.27 -9.50
C ILE A 178 8.13 -0.03 -10.99
N ARG A 179 7.27 -1.03 -11.29
CA ARG A 179 6.91 -1.35 -12.67
C ARG A 179 6.12 -0.22 -13.31
N LEU A 180 5.12 0.35 -12.61
CA LEU A 180 4.29 1.43 -13.13
C LEU A 180 5.10 2.70 -13.39
N ALA A 181 6.08 3.01 -12.55
CA ALA A 181 6.99 4.15 -12.76
C ALA A 181 7.89 4.01 -13.99
N ASN A 182 7.99 2.80 -14.58
CA ASN A 182 8.86 2.48 -15.70
C ASN A 182 8.10 1.77 -16.85
N GLU A 183 6.78 1.91 -16.89
CA GLU A 183 5.93 1.32 -17.92
C GLU A 183 5.09 2.40 -18.60
N ASP A 184 5.26 2.56 -19.91
CA ASP A 184 4.54 3.55 -20.71
C ASP A 184 3.31 2.94 -21.40
N ASP A 185 3.22 1.61 -21.49
CA ASP A 185 2.07 0.92 -22.08
C ASP A 185 0.90 0.81 -21.09
N HIS A 186 -0.19 1.55 -21.35
CA HIS A 186 -1.39 1.55 -20.51
C HIS A 186 -2.07 0.19 -20.41
N GLU A 187 -2.06 -0.64 -21.47
CA GLU A 187 -2.61 -1.99 -21.39
C GLU A 187 -1.81 -2.83 -20.40
N ARG A 188 -0.48 -2.68 -20.42
CA ARG A 188 0.41 -3.37 -19.49
C ARG A 188 0.25 -2.86 -18.07
N GLN A 189 0.12 -1.54 -17.87
CA GLN A 189 -0.20 -0.96 -16.56
C GLN A 189 -1.50 -1.54 -16.01
N ARG A 190 -2.57 -1.61 -16.81
CA ARG A 190 -3.85 -2.19 -16.37
C ARG A 190 -3.74 -3.67 -16.01
N ARG A 191 -2.97 -4.46 -16.76
CA ARG A 191 -2.69 -5.86 -16.40
C ARG A 191 -1.97 -5.98 -15.06
N LEU A 192 -0.93 -5.17 -14.83
CA LEU A 192 -0.18 -5.17 -13.56
C LEU A 192 -1.07 -4.81 -12.37
N ILE A 193 -1.88 -3.76 -12.49
CA ILE A 193 -2.83 -3.32 -11.45
C ILE A 193 -3.88 -4.41 -11.20
N ARG A 194 -4.41 -5.02 -12.26
CA ARG A 194 -5.35 -6.13 -12.15
C ARG A 194 -4.72 -7.32 -11.42
N GLU A 195 -3.49 -7.70 -11.75
CA GLU A 195 -2.80 -8.78 -11.05
C GLU A 195 -2.62 -8.50 -9.56
N ASN A 196 -2.30 -7.25 -9.18
CA ASN A 196 -2.17 -6.86 -7.77
C ASN A 196 -3.52 -6.83 -7.02
N ALA A 197 -4.60 -6.44 -7.71
CA ALA A 197 -5.95 -6.33 -7.15
C ALA A 197 -6.49 -7.64 -6.54
N ARG A 198 -5.89 -8.79 -6.86
CA ARG A 198 -6.19 -10.08 -6.20
C ARG A 198 -5.90 -10.04 -4.69
N LEU A 199 -4.79 -9.39 -4.30
CA LEU A 199 -4.35 -9.25 -2.91
C LEU A 199 -4.67 -7.86 -2.34
N ALA A 200 -4.72 -6.86 -3.22
CA ALA A 200 -4.96 -5.46 -2.89
C ALA A 200 -6.24 -4.94 -3.57
N PRO A 201 -7.44 -5.32 -3.13
CA PRO A 201 -8.70 -4.95 -3.79
C PRO A 201 -8.94 -3.43 -3.90
N GLY A 202 -8.21 -2.59 -3.16
CA GLY A 202 -8.18 -1.13 -3.38
C GLY A 202 -7.75 -0.74 -4.80
N ASP A 203 -6.95 -1.57 -5.48
CA ASP A 203 -6.54 -1.37 -6.87
C ASP A 203 -7.67 -1.55 -7.88
N LEU A 204 -8.80 -2.17 -7.49
CA LEU A 204 -9.99 -2.20 -8.34
C LEU A 204 -10.53 -0.79 -8.58
N ASN A 205 -10.46 0.09 -7.57
CA ASN A 205 -10.84 1.49 -7.74
C ASN A 205 -9.87 2.20 -8.72
N ARG A 206 -8.56 1.95 -8.64
CA ARG A 206 -7.58 2.48 -9.60
C ARG A 206 -7.86 1.97 -11.01
N LEU A 207 -8.10 0.67 -11.16
CA LEU A 207 -8.41 0.03 -12.44
C LEU A 207 -9.73 0.55 -13.04
N PHE A 208 -10.75 0.75 -12.20
CA PHE A 208 -12.02 1.34 -12.58
C PHE A 208 -11.85 2.73 -13.17
N TRP A 209 -11.16 3.63 -12.45
CA TRP A 209 -10.96 5.00 -12.93
C TRP A 209 -10.05 5.07 -14.15
N LEU A 210 -9.03 4.21 -14.24
CA LEU A 210 -8.24 4.05 -15.47
C LEU A 210 -9.11 3.67 -16.67
N ALA A 211 -9.99 2.68 -16.51
CA ALA A 211 -10.91 2.28 -17.57
C ALA A 211 -11.86 3.44 -17.96
N MET A 212 -12.37 4.19 -16.98
CA MET A 212 -13.20 5.37 -17.23
C MET A 212 -12.44 6.46 -18.00
N PHE A 213 -11.20 6.80 -17.59
CA PHE A 213 -10.40 7.84 -18.26
C PHE A 213 -10.09 7.48 -19.71
N TYR A 214 -9.79 6.22 -20.00
CA TYR A 214 -9.52 5.74 -21.37
C TYR A 214 -10.78 5.31 -22.14
N SER A 215 -11.98 5.65 -21.64
CA SER A 215 -13.27 5.30 -22.27
C SER A 215 -13.47 3.80 -22.53
N ASP A 216 -12.79 2.93 -21.76
CA ASP A 216 -13.04 1.49 -21.74
C ASP A 216 -14.23 1.18 -20.83
N PHE A 217 -15.42 1.59 -21.27
CA PHE A 217 -16.63 1.50 -20.48
C PHE A 217 -17.09 0.07 -20.20
N ARG A 218 -16.70 -0.90 -21.03
CA ARG A 218 -16.99 -2.31 -20.76
C ARG A 218 -16.21 -2.76 -19.53
N THR A 219 -14.88 -2.54 -19.50
CA THR A 219 -14.07 -2.86 -18.34
C THR A 219 -14.50 -2.07 -17.10
N ALA A 220 -14.84 -0.78 -17.26
CA ALA A 220 -15.32 0.04 -16.15
C ALA A 220 -16.65 -0.49 -15.56
N ALA A 221 -17.60 -0.90 -16.41
CA ALA A 221 -18.86 -1.48 -15.95
C ALA A 221 -18.64 -2.80 -15.18
N ASP A 222 -17.75 -3.66 -15.71
CA ASP A 222 -17.41 -4.96 -15.12
C ASP A 222 -16.67 -4.82 -13.79
N ILE A 223 -15.67 -3.95 -13.71
CA ILE A 223 -14.88 -3.73 -12.49
C ILE A 223 -15.65 -2.91 -11.47
N GLY A 224 -16.48 -1.96 -11.90
CA GLY A 224 -17.16 -1.02 -11.00
C GLY A 224 -18.04 -1.71 -9.95
N GLN A 225 -18.63 -2.88 -10.27
CA GLN A 225 -19.41 -3.66 -9.31
C GLN A 225 -18.55 -4.42 -8.30
N GLU A 226 -17.26 -4.60 -8.59
CA GLU A 226 -16.30 -5.29 -7.71
C GLU A 226 -15.61 -4.33 -6.72
N VAL A 227 -15.76 -3.01 -6.92
CA VAL A 227 -15.15 -1.99 -6.05
C VAL A 227 -15.91 -1.93 -4.72
N SER A 228 -15.24 -2.35 -3.65
CA SER A 228 -15.77 -2.26 -2.28
C SER A 228 -15.11 -1.12 -1.52
N PHE A 229 -15.93 -0.39 -0.76
CA PHE A 229 -15.49 0.61 0.22
C PHE A 229 -15.72 0.14 1.67
N ASP A 230 -16.19 -1.09 1.84
CA ASP A 230 -16.44 -1.67 3.16
C ASP A 230 -15.10 -1.99 3.83
N LEU A 231 -14.83 -1.39 4.98
CA LEU A 231 -13.59 -1.63 5.70
C LEU A 231 -13.69 -2.88 6.60
N PRO A 232 -12.61 -3.66 6.75
CA PRO A 232 -12.58 -4.75 7.71
C PRO A 232 -12.85 -4.24 9.13
N ARG A 233 -13.75 -4.91 9.85
CA ARG A 233 -14.16 -4.51 11.20
C ARG A 233 -13.01 -4.69 12.21
N GLY A 234 -12.85 -3.72 13.10
CA GLY A 234 -11.88 -3.78 14.20
C GLY A 234 -12.37 -4.56 15.42
N ARG A 235 -11.45 -4.80 16.36
CA ARG A 235 -11.73 -5.28 17.72
C ARG A 235 -11.03 -4.37 18.74
N GLY A 236 -11.72 -4.15 19.88
CA GLY A 236 -11.21 -3.36 21.00
C GLY A 236 -11.38 -1.85 20.82
N ASP A 237 -10.96 -1.10 21.83
CA ASP A 237 -11.14 0.36 21.93
C ASP A 237 -10.02 1.15 21.23
N TRP A 238 -9.35 0.56 20.22
CA TRP A 238 -8.32 1.25 19.46
C TRP A 238 -8.93 2.34 18.58
N GLN A 239 -8.49 3.57 18.77
CA GLN A 239 -8.81 4.67 17.86
C GLN A 239 -7.89 4.61 16.65
N ILE A 240 -8.46 4.52 15.45
CA ILE A 240 -7.72 4.63 14.20
C ILE A 240 -7.75 6.10 13.79
N VAL A 241 -6.58 6.73 13.73
CA VAL A 241 -6.42 8.11 13.25
C VAL A 241 -6.94 8.19 11.81
N GLY A 242 -7.81 9.18 11.54
CA GLY A 242 -8.44 9.39 10.23
C GLY A 242 -9.53 8.37 9.86
N PHE A 243 -9.96 7.48 10.75
CA PHE A 243 -11.02 6.51 10.43
C PHE A 243 -12.39 7.16 10.23
N ALA A 244 -12.72 8.19 11.02
CA ALA A 244 -13.95 8.95 10.85
C ALA A 244 -13.99 9.61 9.45
N ASP A 245 -12.88 10.24 9.05
CA ASP A 245 -12.73 10.84 7.73
C ASP A 245 -12.93 9.79 6.63
N ARG A 246 -12.29 8.62 6.76
CA ARG A 246 -12.48 7.50 5.80
C ARG A 246 -13.92 7.02 5.71
N LYS A 247 -14.65 6.96 6.83
CA LYS A 247 -16.06 6.53 6.85
C LYS A 247 -16.92 7.47 6.00
N TYR A 248 -16.75 8.77 6.13
CA TYR A 248 -17.55 9.75 5.40
C TYR A 248 -17.08 9.92 3.96
N ASP A 249 -15.77 9.89 3.72
CA ASP A 249 -15.18 9.85 2.37
C ASP A 249 -15.69 8.66 1.56
N ALA A 250 -15.91 7.51 2.20
CA ALA A 250 -16.42 6.31 1.54
C ALA A 250 -17.84 6.51 0.98
N ILE A 251 -18.69 7.33 1.62
CA ILE A 251 -20.03 7.65 1.12
C ILE A 251 -19.93 8.37 -0.23
N GLU A 252 -19.09 9.41 -0.29
CA GLU A 252 -18.87 10.16 -1.52
C GLU A 252 -18.24 9.32 -2.64
N LYS A 253 -17.23 8.53 -2.29
CA LYS A 253 -16.53 7.66 -3.25
C LYS A 253 -17.46 6.58 -3.81
N ARG A 254 -18.34 6.00 -2.98
CA ARG A 254 -19.34 5.02 -3.41
C ARG A 254 -20.31 5.62 -4.43
N ALA A 255 -20.87 6.80 -4.15
CA ALA A 255 -21.76 7.48 -5.10
C ALA A 255 -21.04 7.88 -6.40
N ALA A 256 -19.78 8.32 -6.32
CA ALA A 256 -18.97 8.63 -7.48
C ALA A 256 -18.73 7.41 -8.38
N VAL A 257 -18.34 6.27 -7.81
CA VAL A 257 -18.13 5.02 -8.56
C VAL A 257 -19.46 4.48 -9.11
N ALA A 258 -20.54 4.50 -8.32
CA ALA A 258 -21.85 4.03 -8.78
C ALA A 258 -22.39 4.86 -9.95
N GLY A 259 -22.32 6.20 -9.87
CA GLY A 259 -22.71 7.08 -10.97
C GLY A 259 -21.85 6.91 -12.22
N ALA A 260 -20.53 6.79 -12.06
CA ALA A 260 -19.60 6.52 -13.15
C ALA A 260 -19.86 5.14 -13.80
N ARG A 261 -20.13 4.10 -13.01
CA ARG A 261 -20.51 2.77 -13.50
C ARG A 261 -21.83 2.81 -14.25
N ALA A 262 -22.83 3.52 -13.74
CA ALA A 262 -24.10 3.71 -14.45
C ALA A 262 -23.88 4.41 -15.81
N TYR A 263 -22.98 5.39 -15.87
CA TYR A 263 -22.58 6.00 -17.14
C TYR A 263 -21.92 4.98 -18.08
N ALA A 264 -20.98 4.18 -17.59
CA ALA A 264 -20.33 3.13 -18.39
C ALA A 264 -21.32 2.07 -18.92
N LEU A 265 -22.32 1.69 -18.12
CA LEU A 265 -23.41 0.81 -18.54
C LEU A 265 -24.27 1.44 -19.64
N ALA A 266 -24.65 2.71 -19.51
CA ALA A 266 -25.35 3.44 -20.58
C ALA A 266 -24.48 3.57 -21.84
N ALA A 267 -23.17 3.76 -21.68
CA ALA A 267 -22.23 3.88 -22.78
C ALA A 267 -22.06 2.58 -23.58
N THR A 268 -22.29 1.44 -22.93
CA THR A 268 -22.24 0.11 -23.54
C THR A 268 -23.62 -0.41 -23.98
N GLY A 269 -24.67 0.43 -23.91
CA GLY A 269 -26.04 0.09 -24.33
C GLY A 269 -26.85 -0.71 -23.30
N ALA A 270 -26.32 -0.87 -22.08
CA ALA A 270 -27.00 -1.55 -20.98
C ALA A 270 -27.86 -0.58 -20.16
N ASP A 271 -28.82 0.09 -20.81
CA ASP A 271 -29.60 1.19 -20.21
C ASP A 271 -30.43 0.77 -18.99
N GLU A 272 -30.97 -0.45 -19.00
CA GLU A 272 -31.72 -0.98 -17.85
C GLU A 272 -30.81 -1.20 -16.63
N ALA A 273 -29.63 -1.78 -16.85
CA ALA A 273 -28.63 -1.95 -15.80
C ALA A 273 -28.09 -0.59 -15.31
N SER A 274 -27.94 0.39 -16.19
CA SER A 274 -27.59 1.77 -15.85
C SER A 274 -28.61 2.39 -14.89
N ARG A 275 -29.91 2.30 -15.22
CA ARG A 275 -30.99 2.79 -14.35
C ARG A 275 -31.04 2.07 -13.02
N ALA A 276 -30.85 0.74 -13.02
CA ALA A 276 -30.81 -0.05 -11.80
C ALA A 276 -29.65 0.38 -10.88
N ALA A 277 -28.45 0.63 -11.45
CA ALA A 277 -27.29 1.10 -10.69
C ALA A 277 -27.50 2.49 -10.08
N ILE A 278 -28.18 3.41 -10.77
CA ILE A 278 -28.56 4.71 -10.19
C ILE A 278 -29.55 4.52 -9.04
N ALA A 279 -30.60 3.70 -9.24
CA ALA A 279 -31.62 3.47 -8.22
C ALA A 279 -31.04 2.82 -6.95
N GLU A 280 -30.10 1.89 -7.10
CA GLU A 280 -29.34 1.30 -5.99
C GLU A 280 -28.53 2.36 -5.23
N ALA A 281 -27.79 3.22 -5.95
CA ALA A 281 -27.03 4.30 -5.33
C ALA A 281 -27.92 5.34 -4.61
N GLU A 282 -29.11 5.64 -5.15
CA GLU A 282 -30.08 6.52 -4.50
C GLU A 282 -30.65 5.88 -3.23
N ALA A 283 -30.95 4.58 -3.25
CA ALA A 283 -31.42 3.85 -2.08
C ALA A 283 -30.37 3.83 -0.95
N ASP A 284 -29.09 3.60 -1.29
CA ASP A 284 -27.98 3.67 -0.35
C ASP A 284 -27.87 5.08 0.29
N LEU A 285 -28.02 6.14 -0.49
CA LEU A 285 -27.97 7.52 0.02
C LEU A 285 -29.14 7.84 0.93
N VAL A 286 -30.34 7.32 0.65
CA VAL A 286 -31.50 7.44 1.54
C VAL A 286 -31.22 6.80 2.90
N GLU A 287 -30.60 5.61 2.93
CA GLU A 287 -30.21 4.95 4.19
C GLU A 287 -29.15 5.76 4.95
N VAL A 288 -28.11 6.22 4.25
CA VAL A 288 -27.03 7.03 4.84
C VAL A 288 -27.57 8.30 5.51
N MET A 289 -28.51 8.98 4.84
CA MET A 289 -29.14 10.23 5.27
C MET A 289 -30.39 10.02 6.16
N ALA A 290 -30.65 8.79 6.59
CA ALA A 290 -31.80 8.51 7.44
C ALA A 290 -31.69 9.28 8.78
N PRO A 291 -32.80 9.86 9.28
CA PRO A 291 -32.81 10.58 10.53
C PRO A 291 -32.46 9.66 11.70
N LEU A 292 -31.98 10.25 12.80
CA LEU A 292 -31.74 9.50 14.03
C LEU A 292 -33.03 8.79 14.51
N PRO A 293 -32.95 7.50 14.92
CA PRO A 293 -34.11 6.77 15.41
C PRO A 293 -34.74 7.44 16.63
N PRO A 294 -36.07 7.55 16.71
CA PRO A 294 -36.74 8.23 17.81
C PRO A 294 -36.38 7.59 19.16
N LEU A 295 -36.12 8.44 20.16
CA LEU A 295 -35.82 8.00 21.52
C LEU A 295 -37.10 7.78 22.33
N ALA A 296 -36.97 7.03 23.43
CA ALA A 296 -38.03 6.95 24.43
C ALA A 296 -38.26 8.33 25.08
N ALA A 297 -39.47 8.54 25.62
CA ALA A 297 -39.83 9.81 26.23
C ALA A 297 -38.87 10.19 27.37
N GLY A 298 -38.29 11.40 27.29
CA GLY A 298 -37.36 11.95 28.28
C GLY A 298 -35.87 11.68 28.02
N GLU A 299 -35.54 10.84 27.05
CA GLU A 299 -34.16 10.60 26.66
C GLU A 299 -33.62 11.68 25.69
N LYS A 300 -32.31 11.91 25.73
CA LYS A 300 -31.61 12.84 24.83
C LYS A 300 -30.51 12.10 24.06
N TYR A 301 -30.31 12.46 22.80
CA TYR A 301 -29.19 11.91 22.02
C TYR A 301 -27.86 12.32 22.65
N LYS A 302 -26.89 11.41 22.59
CA LYS A 302 -25.49 11.72 22.93
C LYS A 302 -24.92 12.68 21.91
N LYS A 303 -24.02 13.58 22.32
CA LYS A 303 -23.32 14.51 21.41
C LYS A 303 -22.64 13.79 20.24
N SER A 304 -22.08 12.61 20.49
CA SER A 304 -21.46 11.78 19.44
C SER A 304 -22.45 11.25 18.41
N GLN A 305 -23.69 10.96 18.79
CA GLN A 305 -24.73 10.51 17.85
C GLN A 305 -25.18 11.66 16.94
N ILE A 306 -25.31 12.86 17.50
CA ILE A 306 -25.65 14.07 16.74
C ILE A 306 -24.51 14.40 15.76
N ALA A 307 -23.26 14.45 16.25
CA ALA A 307 -22.10 14.75 15.40
C ALA A 307 -21.90 13.71 14.27
N ASP A 308 -22.12 12.42 14.55
CA ASP A 308 -22.08 11.37 13.54
C ASP A 308 -23.19 11.54 12.48
N HIS A 309 -24.41 11.84 12.92
CA HIS A 309 -25.53 12.14 12.01
C HIS A 309 -25.23 13.35 11.12
N ASP A 310 -24.77 14.46 11.70
CA ASP A 310 -24.48 15.68 10.94
C ASP A 310 -23.38 15.45 9.90
N SER A 311 -22.34 14.68 10.27
CA SER A 311 -21.27 14.30 9.35
C SER A 311 -21.78 13.41 8.21
N ARG A 312 -22.65 12.43 8.51
CA ARG A 312 -23.32 11.60 7.49
C ARG A 312 -24.19 12.43 6.56
N MET A 313 -24.95 13.38 7.10
CA MET A 313 -25.81 14.26 6.30
C MET A 313 -24.99 15.12 5.34
N HIS A 314 -23.88 15.70 5.80
CA HIS A 314 -23.00 16.48 4.95
C HIS A 314 -22.38 15.64 3.82
N ALA A 315 -21.81 14.48 4.16
CA ALA A 315 -21.25 13.56 3.18
C ALA A 315 -22.31 13.03 2.21
N GLY A 316 -23.51 12.71 2.70
CA GLY A 316 -24.65 12.25 1.88
C GLY A 316 -25.11 13.31 0.88
N GLN A 317 -25.19 14.59 1.27
CA GLN A 317 -25.52 15.69 0.36
C GLN A 317 -24.45 15.87 -0.73
N SER A 318 -23.17 15.81 -0.35
CA SER A 318 -22.05 15.87 -1.30
C SER A 318 -22.08 14.69 -2.29
N ALA A 319 -22.36 13.49 -1.78
CA ALA A 319 -22.51 12.28 -2.57
C ALA A 319 -23.71 12.34 -3.52
N GLN A 320 -24.86 12.85 -3.08
CA GLN A 320 -26.03 13.09 -3.92
C GLN A 320 -25.69 14.05 -5.06
N ALA A 321 -24.98 15.15 -4.78
CA ALA A 321 -24.56 16.09 -5.82
C ALA A 321 -23.64 15.45 -6.87
N LYS A 322 -22.75 14.52 -6.47
CA LYS A 322 -21.92 13.72 -7.40
C LYS A 322 -22.80 12.80 -8.26
N LEU A 323 -23.74 12.10 -7.65
CA LEU A 323 -24.66 11.21 -8.37
C LEU A 323 -25.53 11.96 -9.37
N ASP A 324 -26.03 13.15 -9.00
CA ASP A 324 -26.82 14.00 -9.90
C ASP A 324 -26.01 14.53 -11.08
N ARG A 325 -24.72 14.82 -10.91
CA ARG A 325 -23.83 15.16 -12.04
C ARG A 325 -23.68 13.98 -13.00
N TRP A 326 -23.54 12.75 -12.51
CA TRP A 326 -23.52 11.57 -13.36
C TRP A 326 -24.85 11.33 -14.07
N LYS A 327 -25.99 11.51 -13.39
CA LYS A 327 -27.32 11.44 -14.01
C LYS A 327 -27.48 12.47 -15.13
N ALA A 328 -26.98 13.69 -14.93
CA ALA A 328 -26.96 14.71 -15.97
C ALA A 328 -26.09 14.30 -17.17
N MET A 329 -24.93 13.67 -16.95
CA MET A 329 -24.08 13.16 -18.03
C MET A 329 -24.73 11.99 -18.79
N ILE A 330 -25.41 11.07 -18.10
CA ILE A 330 -26.18 9.98 -18.73
C ILE A 330 -27.31 10.56 -19.60
N ALA A 331 -28.07 11.53 -19.08
CA ALA A 331 -29.13 12.20 -19.83
C ALA A 331 -28.59 12.99 -21.03
N LEU A 332 -27.44 13.66 -20.88
CA LEU A 332 -26.74 14.34 -21.98
C LEU A 332 -26.32 13.35 -23.06
N ARG A 333 -25.74 12.21 -22.67
CA ARG A 333 -25.34 11.14 -23.58
C ARG A 333 -26.52 10.62 -24.39
N GLY A 334 -27.67 10.38 -23.77
CA GLY A 334 -28.87 9.89 -24.46
C GLY A 334 -29.38 10.78 -25.61
N ARG A 335 -29.01 12.07 -25.62
CA ARG A 335 -29.38 13.04 -26.67
C ARG A 335 -28.18 13.56 -27.48
N ILE A 336 -26.97 13.05 -27.25
CA ILE A 336 -25.72 13.63 -27.78
C ILE A 336 -25.71 13.69 -29.31
N GLY A 337 -26.30 12.71 -30.00
CA GLY A 337 -26.37 12.66 -31.46
C GLY A 337 -27.23 13.77 -32.10
N THR A 338 -27.99 14.51 -31.29
CA THR A 338 -28.77 15.69 -31.74
C THR A 338 -28.04 17.00 -31.53
N LEU A 339 -26.95 16.99 -30.76
CA LEU A 339 -26.17 18.16 -30.39
C LEU A 339 -25.02 18.37 -31.38
N THR A 340 -24.74 19.64 -31.69
CA THR A 340 -23.53 20.06 -32.42
C THR A 340 -22.42 20.42 -31.44
N MET A 341 -21.18 20.56 -31.93
CA MET A 341 -20.03 21.04 -31.15
C MET A 341 -20.31 22.36 -30.41
N THR A 342 -20.98 23.31 -31.07
CA THR A 342 -21.35 24.61 -30.48
C THR A 342 -22.33 24.46 -29.30
N THR A 343 -23.27 23.51 -29.40
CA THR A 343 -24.26 23.27 -28.33
C THR A 343 -23.76 22.35 -27.22
N LEU A 344 -22.76 21.51 -27.50
CA LEU A 344 -22.14 20.64 -26.50
C LEU A 344 -21.31 21.43 -25.48
N ARG A 345 -20.52 22.40 -25.95
CA ARG A 345 -19.62 23.19 -25.09
C ARG A 345 -20.28 23.83 -23.86
N PRO A 346 -21.43 24.55 -23.96
CA PRO A 346 -22.10 25.10 -22.78
C PRO A 346 -22.78 24.03 -21.91
N ALA A 347 -22.98 22.81 -22.43
CA ALA A 347 -23.62 21.72 -21.69
C ALA A 347 -22.65 20.93 -20.80
N VAL A 348 -21.33 21.18 -20.90
CA VAL A 348 -20.28 20.45 -20.18
C VAL A 348 -19.40 21.43 -19.39
N ASP A 349 -19.37 21.30 -18.06
CA ASP A 349 -18.44 22.05 -17.21
C ASP A 349 -17.18 21.21 -16.95
N LEU A 350 -16.09 21.51 -17.66
CA LEU A 350 -14.81 20.78 -17.55
C LEU A 350 -14.08 20.97 -16.22
N ARG A 351 -14.57 21.86 -15.34
CA ARG A 351 -14.07 21.94 -13.95
C ARG A 351 -14.60 20.79 -13.09
N GLN A 352 -15.64 20.12 -13.54
CA GLN A 352 -16.19 18.93 -12.90
C GLN A 352 -15.49 17.68 -13.44
N MET A 353 -15.07 16.81 -12.54
CA MET A 353 -14.38 15.56 -12.91
C MET A 353 -15.25 14.66 -13.79
N GLU A 354 -16.55 14.56 -13.48
CA GLU A 354 -17.50 13.72 -14.20
C GLU A 354 -17.59 14.14 -15.68
N SER A 355 -17.66 15.45 -15.93
CA SER A 355 -17.62 16.04 -17.27
C SER A 355 -16.31 15.75 -18.01
N ALA A 356 -15.17 15.89 -17.33
CA ALA A 356 -13.86 15.65 -17.94
C ALA A 356 -13.69 14.18 -18.38
N ILE A 357 -14.21 13.24 -17.58
CA ILE A 357 -14.20 11.80 -17.88
C ILE A 357 -15.14 11.44 -19.02
N ALA A 358 -16.36 11.99 -19.04
CA ALA A 358 -17.36 11.68 -20.06
C ALA A 358 -17.07 12.34 -21.42
N LEU A 359 -16.28 13.42 -21.45
CA LEU A 359 -16.10 14.25 -22.63
C LEU A 359 -15.60 13.48 -23.87
N PRO A 360 -14.57 12.60 -23.80
CA PRO A 360 -14.13 11.84 -24.97
C PRO A 360 -15.24 11.01 -25.63
N ASP A 361 -16.08 10.33 -24.82
CA ASP A 361 -17.23 9.56 -25.33
C ASP A 361 -18.32 10.46 -25.93
N LEU A 362 -18.64 11.57 -25.26
CA LEU A 362 -19.61 12.53 -25.78
C LEU A 362 -19.16 13.11 -27.14
N LEU A 363 -17.86 13.42 -27.27
CA LEU A 363 -17.27 13.90 -28.52
C LEU A 363 -17.28 12.84 -29.62
N ALA A 364 -17.15 11.56 -29.29
CA ALA A 364 -17.22 10.48 -30.27
C ALA A 364 -18.61 10.35 -30.93
N HIS A 365 -19.67 10.83 -30.26
CA HIS A 365 -21.06 10.68 -30.68
C HIS A 365 -21.77 12.00 -31.00
N VAL A 366 -21.10 13.14 -30.89
CA VAL A 366 -21.66 14.46 -31.21
C VAL A 366 -21.90 14.60 -32.72
N ARG A 367 -22.94 15.34 -33.11
CA ARG A 367 -23.22 15.63 -34.52
C ARG A 367 -22.14 16.57 -35.09
N ILE A 368 -21.58 16.16 -36.22
CA ILE A 368 -20.57 16.91 -36.96
C ILE A 368 -21.21 17.46 -38.23
N ASP A 369 -21.46 18.77 -38.25
CA ASP A 369 -22.14 19.43 -39.37
C ASP A 369 -21.13 19.95 -40.41
N THR A 370 -19.89 20.22 -40.00
CA THR A 370 -18.85 20.79 -40.87
C THR A 370 -17.49 20.09 -40.70
N PRO A 371 -16.58 20.16 -41.70
CA PRO A 371 -15.20 19.71 -41.55
C PRO A 371 -14.43 20.42 -40.42
N ALA A 372 -14.77 21.67 -40.12
CA ALA A 372 -14.17 22.42 -39.02
C ALA A 372 -14.58 21.86 -37.64
N ASP A 373 -15.82 21.39 -37.51
CA ASP A 373 -16.29 20.70 -36.30
C ASP A 373 -15.52 19.39 -36.07
N ALA A 374 -15.28 18.62 -37.14
CA ALA A 374 -14.48 17.40 -37.07
C ALA A 374 -13.05 17.68 -36.58
N GLN A 375 -12.39 18.68 -37.17
CA GLN A 375 -11.05 19.10 -36.75
C GLN A 375 -11.01 19.56 -35.29
N THR A 376 -12.03 20.32 -34.87
CA THR A 376 -12.14 20.79 -33.48
C THR A 376 -12.33 19.62 -32.52
N ARG A 377 -13.21 18.67 -32.84
CA ARG A 377 -13.42 17.44 -32.05
C ARG A 377 -12.12 16.67 -31.90
N ASP A 378 -11.42 16.39 -33.00
CA ASP A 378 -10.20 15.60 -33.00
C ASP A 378 -9.08 16.28 -32.20
N ALA A 379 -8.97 17.61 -32.31
CA ALA A 379 -8.04 18.40 -31.51
C ALA A 379 -8.34 18.33 -30.00
N VAL A 380 -9.61 18.41 -29.62
CA VAL A 380 -10.03 18.30 -28.20
C VAL A 380 -9.79 16.89 -27.67
N VAL A 381 -10.16 15.84 -28.41
CA VAL A 381 -9.92 14.44 -28.01
C VAL A 381 -8.43 14.20 -27.81
N LYS A 382 -7.58 14.67 -28.74
CA LYS A 382 -6.13 14.56 -28.61
C LYS A 382 -5.58 15.30 -27.39
N MET A 383 -6.08 16.52 -27.13
CA MET A 383 -5.68 17.32 -25.97
C MET A 383 -6.06 16.63 -24.65
N VAL A 384 -7.29 16.12 -24.54
CA VAL A 384 -7.77 15.42 -23.34
C VAL A 384 -6.96 14.13 -23.12
N GLY A 385 -6.71 13.35 -24.17
CA GLY A 385 -5.85 12.16 -24.10
C GLY A 385 -4.46 12.50 -23.57
N ALA A 386 -3.80 13.52 -24.13
CA ALA A 386 -2.48 13.94 -23.66
C ALA A 386 -2.48 14.43 -22.19
N GLN A 387 -3.57 15.06 -21.74
CA GLN A 387 -3.70 15.48 -20.34
C GLN A 387 -3.89 14.28 -19.39
N ILE A 388 -4.65 13.27 -19.82
CA ILE A 388 -4.80 12.01 -19.08
C ILE A 388 -3.45 11.32 -18.98
N ASP A 389 -2.74 11.14 -20.10
CA ASP A 389 -1.43 10.50 -20.14
C ASP A 389 -0.43 11.23 -19.22
N ALA A 390 -0.38 12.56 -19.27
CA ALA A 390 0.48 13.36 -18.39
C ALA A 390 0.10 13.25 -16.91
N SER A 391 -1.20 13.15 -16.60
CA SER A 391 -1.68 12.95 -15.22
C SER A 391 -1.31 11.56 -14.71
N MET A 392 -1.50 10.52 -15.53
CA MET A 392 -1.12 9.15 -15.19
C MET A 392 0.38 9.00 -15.02
N ALA A 393 1.18 9.59 -15.92
CA ALA A 393 2.63 9.61 -15.80
C ALA A 393 3.08 10.32 -14.51
N LYS A 394 2.36 11.34 -14.05
CA LYS A 394 2.62 12.01 -12.77
C LYS A 394 2.23 11.15 -11.58
N GLU A 395 1.06 10.49 -11.63
CA GLU A 395 0.57 9.60 -10.56
C GLU A 395 1.43 8.34 -10.40
N ASN A 396 1.98 7.82 -11.50
CA ASN A 396 2.87 6.67 -11.49
C ASN A 396 4.32 7.02 -11.10
N LYS A 397 4.66 8.30 -10.84
CA LYS A 397 6.00 8.65 -10.38
C LYS A 397 6.22 8.10 -8.97
N LEU A 398 7.21 7.25 -8.84
CA LEU A 398 7.70 6.77 -7.56
C LEU A 398 8.83 7.68 -7.05
N THR A 399 8.57 8.43 -5.99
CA THR A 399 9.63 9.18 -5.28
C THR A 399 10.48 8.25 -4.43
N VAL A 400 11.71 8.67 -4.11
CA VAL A 400 12.59 7.87 -3.25
C VAL A 400 12.07 7.77 -1.81
N ALA A 401 11.33 8.77 -1.34
CA ALA A 401 10.65 8.72 -0.05
C ALA A 401 9.57 7.60 -0.03
N GLU A 402 8.69 7.57 -1.04
CA GLU A 402 7.69 6.51 -1.18
C GLU A 402 8.33 5.13 -1.33
N LEU A 403 9.40 5.03 -2.14
CA LEU A 403 10.17 3.80 -2.28
C LEU A 403 10.68 3.30 -0.92
N VAL A 404 11.25 4.18 -0.10
CA VAL A 404 11.76 3.85 1.24
C VAL A 404 10.66 3.33 2.17
N ASP A 405 9.46 3.90 2.09
CA ASP A 405 8.31 3.50 2.91
C ASP A 405 7.76 2.12 2.52
N LEU A 406 7.95 1.74 1.25
CA LEU A 406 7.59 0.44 0.71
C LEU A 406 8.68 -0.64 0.90
N LEU A 407 9.95 -0.25 1.09
CA LEU A 407 11.05 -1.19 1.29
C LEU A 407 10.82 -2.07 2.55
N PRO A 408 11.08 -3.38 2.47
CA PRO A 408 10.96 -4.26 3.62
C PRO A 408 11.88 -3.80 4.75
N ARG A 409 11.35 -3.82 5.97
CA ARG A 409 12.16 -3.62 7.17
C ARG A 409 12.97 -4.87 7.47
N PRO A 410 14.20 -4.73 8.00
CA PRO A 410 15.01 -5.86 8.46
C PRO A 410 14.21 -6.74 9.42
N GLU A 411 14.33 -8.05 9.23
CA GLU A 411 13.62 -9.06 10.01
C GLU A 411 14.62 -9.98 10.71
N THR A 412 14.24 -10.47 11.89
CA THR A 412 14.99 -11.45 12.65
C THR A 412 14.03 -12.51 13.18
N GLN A 413 14.53 -13.72 13.48
CA GLN A 413 13.70 -14.79 14.05
C GLN A 413 12.85 -14.34 15.26
N PRO A 414 13.37 -13.57 16.24
CA PRO A 414 12.57 -13.13 17.38
C PRO A 414 11.47 -12.09 17.05
N MET A 415 11.51 -11.49 15.86
CA MET A 415 10.46 -10.57 15.41
C MET A 415 9.27 -11.30 14.79
N VAL A 416 9.45 -12.57 14.40
CA VAL A 416 8.39 -13.37 13.78
C VAL A 416 7.51 -14.01 14.86
N PRO A 417 6.23 -13.63 14.95
CA PRO A 417 5.34 -14.19 15.97
C PRO A 417 4.94 -15.61 15.60
N ALA A 418 4.77 -16.46 16.62
CA ALA A 418 4.19 -17.78 16.44
C ALA A 418 2.77 -17.65 15.84
N PHE A 419 2.44 -18.52 14.89
CA PHE A 419 1.11 -18.57 14.30
C PHE A 419 0.11 -19.18 15.30
N GLN A 420 -0.70 -18.33 15.94
CA GLN A 420 -1.66 -18.73 16.98
C GLN A 420 -2.92 -17.86 16.97
N GLY A 421 -4.02 -18.38 17.55
CA GLY A 421 -5.24 -17.60 17.76
C GLY A 421 -5.09 -16.60 18.91
N THR A 422 -5.82 -15.49 18.87
CA THR A 422 -5.84 -14.51 19.96
C THR A 422 -6.77 -15.01 21.08
N GLY A 423 -6.24 -15.31 22.28
CA GLY A 423 -7.07 -15.77 23.41
C GLY A 423 -6.41 -16.57 24.53
N ASP A 424 -5.13 -16.95 24.42
CA ASP A 424 -4.48 -17.80 25.42
C ASP A 424 -3.89 -17.04 26.65
N GLY A 425 -4.10 -15.72 26.75
CA GLY A 425 -3.56 -14.90 27.86
C GLY A 425 -4.59 -13.98 28.49
N TYR A 426 -4.89 -14.22 29.77
CA TYR A 426 -5.92 -13.54 30.58
C TYR A 426 -5.68 -12.04 30.87
N PHE A 427 -4.52 -11.48 30.49
CA PHE A 427 -4.21 -10.05 30.61
C PHE A 427 -3.49 -9.55 29.36
N LEU A 428 -4.00 -8.48 28.73
CA LEU A 428 -3.30 -7.62 27.75
C LEU A 428 -2.79 -8.27 26.45
N SER A 429 -2.98 -9.58 26.23
CA SER A 429 -2.37 -10.35 25.11
C SER A 429 -3.10 -10.26 23.76
N ASP A 430 -4.05 -9.33 23.59
CA ASP A 430 -4.91 -9.25 22.40
C ASP A 430 -4.20 -8.78 21.11
N MET A 431 -2.87 -8.69 21.14
CA MET A 431 -2.06 -8.00 20.14
C MET A 431 -1.14 -8.91 19.31
N ASN A 432 -0.97 -10.17 19.71
CA ASN A 432 -0.24 -11.21 18.97
C ASN A 432 -1.20 -12.33 18.57
N GLY A 433 -1.22 -12.68 17.27
CA GLY A 433 -2.03 -13.78 16.74
C GLY A 433 -3.27 -13.31 15.99
N PHE A 434 -4.10 -14.26 15.56
CA PHE A 434 -5.26 -13.99 14.72
C PHE A 434 -6.61 -14.06 15.46
N TYR A 435 -7.55 -13.25 14.99
CA TYR A 435 -8.96 -13.30 15.40
C TYR A 435 -9.85 -13.31 14.17
N THR A 436 -11.00 -13.99 14.28
CA THR A 436 -11.96 -14.13 13.19
C THR A 436 -13.37 -13.89 13.71
N LYS A 437 -14.17 -13.15 12.93
CA LYS A 437 -15.58 -12.91 13.22
C LYS A 437 -16.39 -12.92 11.92
N ARG A 438 -17.49 -13.70 11.89
CA ARG A 438 -18.48 -13.63 10.81
C ARG A 438 -19.27 -12.32 10.92
N GLU A 439 -19.48 -11.68 9.79
CA GLU A 439 -20.32 -10.48 9.72
C GLU A 439 -21.80 -10.87 9.83
N PRO A 440 -22.58 -10.25 10.74
CA PRO A 440 -24.00 -10.57 10.90
C PRO A 440 -24.77 -10.42 9.59
N GLY A 441 -25.59 -11.41 9.25
CA GLY A 441 -26.41 -11.39 8.04
C GLY A 441 -25.65 -11.59 6.72
N SER A 442 -24.37 -11.97 6.75
CA SER A 442 -23.61 -12.21 5.52
C SER A 442 -22.67 -13.42 5.63
N ASP A 443 -22.11 -13.81 4.49
CA ASP A 443 -21.09 -14.85 4.38
C ASP A 443 -19.66 -14.33 4.55
N TYR A 444 -19.50 -13.02 4.75
CA TYR A 444 -18.18 -12.42 4.93
C TYR A 444 -17.58 -12.76 6.30
N LEU A 445 -16.27 -13.05 6.27
CA LEU A 445 -15.44 -13.20 7.46
C LEU A 445 -14.50 -12.01 7.59
N ASN A 446 -14.46 -11.42 8.77
CA ASN A 446 -13.45 -10.43 9.15
C ASN A 446 -12.34 -11.16 9.89
N ILE A 447 -11.12 -11.03 9.39
CA ILE A 447 -9.93 -11.70 9.93
C ILE A 447 -8.89 -10.63 10.20
N ARG A 448 -8.28 -10.69 11.38
CA ARG A 448 -7.15 -9.82 11.74
C ARG A 448 -5.98 -10.65 12.20
N TYR A 449 -4.79 -10.10 12.05
CA TYR A 449 -3.57 -10.61 12.66
C TYR A 449 -2.77 -9.44 13.22
N GLY A 450 -2.34 -9.52 14.48
CA GLY A 450 -1.50 -8.53 15.13
C GLY A 450 -0.12 -9.06 15.48
N GLY A 451 0.88 -8.18 15.56
CA GLY A 451 2.19 -8.47 16.13
C GLY A 451 2.84 -7.25 16.77
N TYR A 452 3.49 -7.43 17.92
CA TYR A 452 4.17 -6.33 18.64
C TYR A 452 5.44 -5.83 17.95
N VAL A 453 6.21 -6.75 17.37
CA VAL A 453 7.57 -6.47 16.84
C VAL A 453 7.75 -6.99 15.41
N ALA A 454 6.74 -7.70 14.88
CA ALA A 454 6.74 -8.22 13.52
C ALA A 454 6.75 -7.08 12.51
N ASN A 455 7.39 -7.28 11.36
CA ASN A 455 7.29 -6.31 10.27
C ASN A 455 5.93 -6.40 9.55
N ARG A 456 5.63 -5.38 8.72
CA ARG A 456 4.41 -5.31 7.91
C ARG A 456 4.18 -6.54 7.04
N ALA A 457 5.20 -6.94 6.27
CA ALA A 457 5.10 -8.06 5.32
C ALA A 457 4.71 -9.37 6.01
N THR A 458 5.29 -9.66 7.18
CA THR A 458 4.99 -10.86 7.96
C THR A 458 3.57 -10.85 8.51
N ILE A 459 3.08 -9.70 8.97
CA ILE A 459 1.70 -9.58 9.44
C ILE A 459 0.68 -9.72 8.31
N GLU A 460 0.99 -9.22 7.12
CA GLU A 460 0.16 -9.42 5.92
C GLU A 460 0.13 -10.89 5.47
N GLU A 461 1.27 -11.59 5.49
CA GLU A 461 1.32 -13.03 5.18
C GLU A 461 0.55 -13.85 6.23
N LEU A 462 0.74 -13.56 7.52
CA LEU A 462 0.07 -14.28 8.62
C LEU A 462 -1.44 -14.08 8.63
N VAL A 463 -1.96 -12.90 8.26
CA VAL A 463 -3.42 -12.70 8.14
C VAL A 463 -4.00 -13.51 6.98
N LEU A 464 -3.26 -13.68 5.87
CA LEU A 464 -3.68 -14.52 4.75
C LEU A 464 -3.59 -16.01 5.07
N LEU A 465 -2.58 -16.45 5.84
CA LEU A 465 -2.53 -17.80 6.36
C LEU A 465 -3.72 -18.10 7.29
N ALA A 466 -4.10 -17.14 8.14
CA ALA A 466 -5.32 -17.24 8.95
C ALA A 466 -6.57 -17.29 8.07
N ALA A 467 -6.66 -16.46 7.01
CA ALA A 467 -7.74 -16.50 6.03
C ALA A 467 -7.91 -17.86 5.36
N ALA A 468 -6.82 -18.46 4.89
CA ALA A 468 -6.84 -19.79 4.29
C ALA A 468 -7.33 -20.85 5.28
N GLN A 469 -6.87 -20.82 6.54
CA GLN A 469 -7.32 -21.76 7.56
C GLN A 469 -8.81 -21.62 7.89
N GLN A 470 -9.32 -20.39 8.01
CA GLN A 470 -10.74 -20.17 8.33
C GLN A 470 -11.65 -20.51 7.15
N THR A 471 -11.20 -20.25 5.93
CA THR A 471 -11.88 -20.68 4.70
C THR A 471 -12.01 -22.20 4.66
N ARG A 472 -10.93 -22.94 4.96
CA ARG A 472 -11.00 -24.39 5.05
C ARG A 472 -11.91 -24.89 6.17
N LYS A 473 -11.87 -24.26 7.34
CA LYS A 473 -12.79 -24.59 8.46
C LYS A 473 -14.26 -24.40 8.07
N ALA A 474 -14.55 -23.46 7.17
CA ALA A 474 -15.88 -23.26 6.60
C ALA A 474 -16.24 -24.26 5.46
N GLY A 475 -15.39 -25.25 5.18
CA GLY A 475 -15.62 -26.25 4.13
C GLY A 475 -15.43 -25.70 2.71
N LYS A 476 -14.65 -24.61 2.56
CA LYS A 476 -14.37 -23.92 1.30
C LYS A 476 -12.91 -24.11 0.88
N ASP A 477 -12.61 -24.02 -0.41
CA ASP A 477 -11.27 -24.27 -0.99
C ASP A 477 -10.59 -23.01 -1.56
N ALA A 478 -11.32 -21.90 -1.65
CA ALA A 478 -10.81 -20.60 -2.07
C ALA A 478 -11.50 -19.45 -1.32
N PHE A 479 -10.92 -18.26 -1.39
CA PHE A 479 -11.55 -17.05 -0.88
C PHE A 479 -11.28 -15.85 -1.79
N LEU A 480 -12.17 -14.87 -1.74
CA LEU A 480 -11.99 -13.53 -2.29
C LEU A 480 -11.65 -12.56 -1.17
N ILE A 481 -10.68 -11.67 -1.38
CA ILE A 481 -10.46 -10.53 -0.50
C ILE A 481 -11.30 -9.38 -1.03
N ASP A 482 -12.29 -8.98 -0.23
CA ASP A 482 -13.15 -7.84 -0.54
C ASP A 482 -12.45 -6.52 -0.18
N SER A 483 -11.87 -6.47 1.01
CA SER A 483 -11.12 -5.31 1.46
C SER A 483 -9.99 -5.71 2.42
N ARG A 484 -8.97 -4.86 2.47
CA ARG A 484 -7.85 -4.99 3.41
C ARG A 484 -7.57 -3.66 4.10
N LEU A 485 -7.10 -3.74 5.34
CA LEU A 485 -6.65 -2.59 6.10
C LEU A 485 -5.39 -2.98 6.86
N PHE A 486 -4.32 -2.20 6.65
CA PHE A 486 -3.13 -2.28 7.47
C PHE A 486 -3.12 -1.13 8.46
N VAL A 487 -2.74 -1.43 9.70
CA VAL A 487 -2.70 -0.48 10.81
C VAL A 487 -1.33 -0.52 11.46
N GLU A 488 -0.70 0.64 11.50
CA GLU A 488 0.46 0.90 12.35
C GLU A 488 -0.02 1.39 13.72
N ARG A 489 0.44 0.77 14.81
CA ARG A 489 -0.06 1.07 16.16
C ARG A 489 0.95 1.89 16.96
N THR A 490 0.48 2.94 17.61
CA THR A 490 1.23 3.68 18.64
C THR A 490 0.46 3.66 19.95
N LEU A 491 1.18 3.59 21.07
CA LEU A 491 0.63 3.66 22.41
C LEU A 491 1.09 4.98 23.04
N THR A 492 0.13 5.85 23.34
CA THR A 492 0.37 7.08 24.11
C THR A 492 -0.07 6.84 25.56
N THR A 493 0.87 6.99 26.49
CA THR A 493 0.61 6.77 27.91
C THR A 493 0.32 8.10 28.59
N TYR A 494 -0.84 8.21 29.22
CA TYR A 494 -1.22 9.37 30.01
C TYR A 494 -1.13 9.06 31.51
N GLY A 495 -0.61 10.01 32.29
CA GLY A 495 -0.61 9.94 33.74
C GLY A 495 -1.97 10.18 34.37
N MET A 496 -2.04 10.00 35.68
CA MET A 496 -3.25 10.20 36.50
C MET A 496 -3.89 11.60 36.33
N TYR A 497 -3.13 12.58 35.82
CA TYR A 497 -3.60 13.95 35.55
C TYR A 497 -3.65 14.31 34.05
N GLY A 498 -3.69 13.32 33.16
CA GLY A 498 -3.72 13.55 31.71
C GLY A 498 -2.39 14.05 31.12
N ILE A 499 -1.30 14.01 31.88
CA ILE A 499 0.04 14.37 31.40
C ILE A 499 0.52 13.26 30.45
N ASN A 500 0.86 13.63 29.21
CA ASN A 500 1.45 12.69 28.26
C ASN A 500 2.87 12.31 28.69
N TYR A 501 3.09 11.04 29.06
CA TYR A 501 4.40 10.50 29.43
C TYR A 501 5.21 9.99 28.23
N GLY A 502 4.64 10.01 27.04
CA GLY A 502 5.30 9.62 25.81
C GLY A 502 4.40 8.77 24.91
N THR A 503 4.82 8.72 23.65
CA THR A 503 4.24 7.86 22.62
C THR A 503 5.29 6.81 22.24
N SER A 504 4.89 5.55 22.22
CA SER A 504 5.74 4.41 21.87
C SER A 504 5.14 3.62 20.72
N ASN A 505 6.00 3.01 19.91
CA ASN A 505 5.56 2.10 18.85
C ASN A 505 5.01 0.81 19.45
N ASN A 506 3.92 0.29 18.88
CA ASN A 506 3.24 -0.90 19.40
C ASN A 506 2.92 -1.92 18.29
N GLY A 507 3.84 -2.03 17.34
CA GLY A 507 3.78 -2.98 16.23
C GLY A 507 2.65 -2.69 15.24
N TYR A 508 2.17 -3.76 14.62
CA TYR A 508 1.32 -3.69 13.44
C TYR A 508 0.12 -4.64 13.55
N GLU A 509 -0.90 -4.35 12.75
CA GLU A 509 -2.07 -5.19 12.56
C GLU A 509 -2.51 -5.16 11.10
N ALA A 510 -2.76 -6.33 10.51
CA ALA A 510 -3.44 -6.45 9.23
C ALA A 510 -4.84 -6.99 9.45
N ARG A 511 -5.80 -6.46 8.71
CA ARG A 511 -7.19 -6.89 8.68
C ARG A 511 -7.61 -7.16 7.25
N VAL A 512 -8.36 -8.22 7.05
CA VAL A 512 -8.98 -8.56 5.76
C VAL A 512 -10.44 -8.92 5.98
N ARG A 513 -11.28 -8.47 5.05
CA ARG A 513 -12.65 -8.95 4.88
C ARG A 513 -12.65 -9.90 3.70
N ILE A 514 -13.02 -11.14 3.94
CA ILE A 514 -12.99 -12.19 2.91
C ILE A 514 -14.37 -12.81 2.69
N LEU A 515 -14.61 -13.30 1.49
CA LEU A 515 -15.72 -14.19 1.16
C LEU A 515 -15.17 -15.60 0.91
N PRO A 516 -15.37 -16.56 1.83
CA PRO A 516 -15.04 -17.96 1.61
C PRO A 516 -15.94 -18.58 0.53
N VAL A 517 -15.36 -19.21 -0.49
CA VAL A 517 -16.08 -19.75 -1.64
C VAL A 517 -15.54 -21.11 -2.09
N THR A 518 -16.34 -21.84 -2.85
CA THR A 518 -15.87 -23.04 -3.55
C THR A 518 -15.46 -22.63 -4.96
N GLU A 519 -14.20 -22.87 -5.37
CA GLU A 519 -13.67 -22.42 -6.67
C GLU A 519 -14.58 -22.87 -7.83
N ARG A 520 -15.10 -24.10 -7.77
CA ARG A 520 -15.99 -24.64 -8.82
C ARG A 520 -17.44 -24.16 -8.75
N ALA A 521 -17.86 -23.52 -7.66
CA ALA A 521 -19.25 -23.11 -7.41
C ALA A 521 -19.27 -21.75 -6.68
N LEU A 522 -19.02 -20.68 -7.45
CA LEU A 522 -19.09 -19.31 -6.93
C LEU A 522 -20.54 -18.91 -6.65
N PRO A 523 -20.81 -18.07 -5.63
CA PRO A 523 -22.13 -17.49 -5.42
C PRO A 523 -22.59 -16.68 -6.64
N SER A 524 -23.91 -16.65 -6.85
CA SER A 524 -24.54 -15.85 -7.91
C SER A 524 -24.08 -14.39 -7.83
N GLY A 525 -23.62 -13.85 -8.95
CA GLY A 525 -23.11 -12.48 -9.04
C GLY A 525 -21.61 -12.36 -8.82
N PHE A 526 -20.89 -13.42 -8.44
CA PHE A 526 -19.42 -13.42 -8.28
C PHE A 526 -18.67 -14.17 -9.38
N GLU A 527 -19.35 -14.63 -10.43
CA GLU A 527 -18.76 -15.40 -11.53
C GLU A 527 -17.62 -14.63 -12.21
N HIS A 528 -17.79 -13.32 -12.36
CA HIS A 528 -16.82 -12.41 -12.96
C HIS A 528 -15.60 -12.17 -12.05
N SER A 529 -15.70 -12.37 -10.73
CA SER A 529 -14.60 -12.26 -9.77
C SER A 529 -13.69 -13.50 -9.71
N ARG A 530 -13.92 -14.52 -10.55
CA ARG A 530 -13.13 -15.77 -10.57
C ARG A 530 -11.62 -15.55 -10.67
N TRP A 531 -11.20 -14.54 -11.42
CA TRP A 531 -9.78 -14.20 -11.59
C TRP A 531 -9.10 -13.71 -10.30
N ARG A 532 -9.88 -13.27 -9.30
CA ARG A 532 -9.39 -12.81 -7.99
C ARG A 532 -9.22 -13.91 -6.95
N LEU A 533 -9.68 -15.12 -7.24
CA LEU A 533 -9.66 -16.20 -6.26
C LEU A 533 -8.25 -16.49 -5.74
N ILE A 534 -8.16 -16.66 -4.43
CA ILE A 534 -6.97 -17.13 -3.73
C ILE A 534 -7.28 -18.53 -3.21
N ARG A 535 -6.53 -19.53 -3.69
CA ARG A 535 -6.70 -20.92 -3.25
C ARG A 535 -6.09 -21.11 -1.88
N VAL A 536 -6.81 -21.84 -1.03
CA VAL A 536 -6.33 -22.22 0.31
C VAL A 536 -5.02 -23.01 0.22
N ALA A 537 -4.95 -23.97 -0.72
CA ALA A 537 -3.78 -24.84 -0.86
C ALA A 537 -2.49 -24.05 -1.19
N ASP A 538 -2.59 -23.05 -2.06
CA ASP A 538 -1.43 -22.26 -2.50
C ASP A 538 -0.86 -21.41 -1.35
N VAL A 539 -1.74 -20.77 -0.57
CA VAL A 539 -1.35 -19.98 0.62
C VAL A 539 -0.64 -20.87 1.64
N GLU A 540 -1.15 -22.08 1.87
CA GLU A 540 -0.60 -22.96 2.88
C GLU A 540 0.69 -23.64 2.46
N ALA A 541 0.84 -23.97 1.18
CA ALA A 541 2.09 -24.47 0.63
C ALA A 541 3.18 -23.41 0.75
N SER A 542 2.86 -22.13 0.49
CA SER A 542 3.81 -21.02 0.57
C SER A 542 4.17 -20.64 2.00
N LEU A 543 3.20 -20.53 2.89
CA LEU A 543 3.38 -19.91 4.21
C LEU A 543 3.43 -20.92 5.37
N GLY A 544 2.83 -22.10 5.20
CA GLY A 544 2.66 -23.08 6.27
C GLY A 544 3.99 -23.55 6.85
N GLY A 545 4.96 -23.90 6.00
CA GLY A 545 6.29 -24.36 6.42
C GLY A 545 7.17 -23.29 7.05
N ILE A 546 6.81 -22.00 6.91
CA ILE A 546 7.55 -20.86 7.47
C ILE A 546 7.02 -20.55 8.87
N TYR A 547 5.71 -20.42 9.01
CA TYR A 547 5.08 -19.89 10.22
C TYR A 547 4.49 -20.94 11.17
N ARG A 548 4.35 -22.21 10.72
CA ARG A 548 3.85 -23.30 11.57
C ARG A 548 4.96 -24.13 12.23
N ARG A 549 6.25 -23.79 12.06
CA ARG A 549 7.33 -24.53 12.74
C ARG A 549 7.24 -24.34 14.25
N GLU A 550 6.68 -25.39 14.85
CA GLU A 550 6.71 -25.88 16.22
C GLU A 550 6.96 -24.87 17.33
N THR A 551 5.86 -24.60 18.04
CA THR A 551 5.78 -24.55 19.50
C THR A 551 6.29 -25.86 20.15
N ALA A 552 7.49 -26.31 19.79
CA ALA A 552 8.22 -27.28 20.58
C ALA A 552 8.53 -26.56 21.89
N LYS A 553 7.70 -26.84 22.90
CA LYS A 553 7.88 -26.37 24.27
C LYS A 553 9.32 -26.69 24.69
N HIS A 554 10.15 -25.66 24.84
CA HIS A 554 11.36 -25.73 25.64
C HIS A 554 11.02 -25.36 27.08
#